data_AF-A0A0C1QMB9-F1
#
_entry.id   AF-A0A0C1QMB9-F1
#
_cell.length_a   1.000
_cell.length_b   1.000
_cell.length_c   1.000
_cell.angle_alpha   90.00
_cell.angle_beta   90.00
_cell.angle_gamma   90.00
#
_symmetry.space_group_name_H-M   'P 1'
#
loop_
_entity.id
_entity.type
_entity.pdbx_description
1 polymer ?
#
loop_
_entity_poly.entity_id
_entity_poly.type
_entity_poly.pdbx_seq_one_letter_code
_entity_poly.pdbx_strand_id
1 'polypeptide(L)'
;MNILDACKLSREISQDVEKLFNNSRHQIKQYLGEVIIYDLNYVTWRVKICSPETRGYYLKTSRLHIQDIKVSIPGNKTYLKVTPDEWEVFYQLAHGVENVRDRAQDILNKLVG
;
A
#
# COMPACT_ATOMS: atom_id res chain seq x y z
N MET A 1 5.48 3.69 45.06
CA MET A 1 4.73 2.99 43.99
C MET A 1 4.92 1.50 44.21
N ASN A 2 3.85 0.76 44.49
CA ASN A 2 3.93 -0.67 44.85
C ASN A 2 4.04 -1.52 43.57
N ILE A 3 4.77 -2.63 43.62
CA ILE A 3 4.98 -3.56 42.48
C ILE A 3 3.64 -4.07 41.94
N LEU A 4 2.65 -4.25 42.83
CA LEU A 4 1.28 -4.62 42.47
C LEU A 4 0.58 -3.57 41.58
N ASP A 5 0.86 -2.28 41.77
CA ASP A 5 0.28 -1.21 40.96
C ASP A 5 0.93 -1.16 39.58
N ALA A 6 2.25 -1.41 39.49
CA ALA A 6 2.96 -1.49 38.21
C ALA A 6 2.50 -2.68 37.35
N CYS A 7 2.21 -3.83 37.97
CA CYS A 7 1.68 -5.00 37.27
C CYS A 7 0.25 -4.78 36.77
N LYS A 8 -0.60 -4.08 37.52
CA LYS A 8 -1.95 -3.69 37.06
C LYS A 8 -1.87 -2.72 35.88
N LEU A 9 -1.03 -1.69 35.99
CA LEU A 9 -0.84 -0.73 34.91
C LEU A 9 -0.33 -1.39 33.62
N SER A 10 0.65 -2.31 33.73
CA SER A 10 1.18 -3.07 32.60
C SER A 10 0.12 -3.95 31.92
N ARG A 11 -0.76 -4.55 32.71
CA ARG A 11 -1.85 -5.39 32.21
C ARG A 11 -2.95 -4.57 31.54
N GLU A 12 -3.29 -3.41 32.10
CA GLU A 12 -4.23 -2.45 31.49
C GLU A 12 -3.68 -1.90 30.16
N ILE A 13 -2.41 -1.51 30.12
CA ILE A 13 -1.73 -1.07 28.90
C ILE A 13 -1.74 -2.19 27.85
N SER A 14 -1.43 -3.43 28.24
CA SER A 14 -1.41 -4.57 27.31
C SER A 14 -2.80 -4.86 26.73
N GLN A 15 -3.86 -4.72 27.54
CA GLN A 15 -5.24 -4.92 27.11
C GLN A 15 -5.74 -3.77 26.22
N ASP A 16 -5.32 -2.53 26.47
CA ASP A 16 -5.66 -1.40 25.62
C ASP A 16 -4.89 -1.42 24.29
N VAL A 17 -3.64 -1.88 24.30
CA VAL A 17 -2.87 -2.16 23.09
C VAL A 17 -3.53 -3.28 22.29
N GLU A 18 -3.92 -4.39 22.93
CA GLU A 18 -4.68 -5.45 22.26
C GLU A 18 -6.02 -4.96 21.73
N LYS A 19 -6.74 -4.06 22.40
CA LYS A 19 -7.98 -3.47 21.88
C LYS A 19 -7.72 -2.54 20.70
N LEU A 20 -6.65 -1.76 20.69
CA LEU A 20 -6.24 -0.94 19.55
C LEU A 20 -5.94 -1.82 18.33
N PHE A 21 -5.25 -2.94 18.53
CA PHE A 21 -4.94 -3.88 17.46
C PHE A 21 -6.14 -4.79 17.09
N ASN A 22 -6.98 -5.21 18.04
CA ASN A 22 -8.13 -6.09 17.79
C ASN A 22 -9.34 -5.34 17.23
N ASN A 23 -9.63 -4.10 17.65
CA ASN A 23 -10.66 -3.28 16.98
C ASN A 23 -10.24 -2.89 15.56
N SER A 24 -8.94 -2.97 15.24
CA SER A 24 -8.44 -2.79 13.87
C SER A 24 -8.46 -4.07 13.02
N ARG A 25 -8.66 -5.28 13.60
CA ARG A 25 -8.66 -6.57 12.87
C ARG A 25 -9.76 -6.72 11.82
N HIS A 26 -10.69 -5.78 11.70
CA HIS A 26 -11.66 -5.74 10.61
C HIS A 26 -11.42 -4.63 9.58
N GLN A 27 -10.37 -3.81 9.72
CA GLN A 27 -10.11 -2.73 8.77
C GLN A 27 -8.71 -2.08 8.83
N ILE A 28 -7.63 -2.79 9.22
CA ILE A 28 -6.27 -2.31 8.90
C ILE A 28 -6.21 -2.19 7.38
N LYS A 29 -6.28 -0.96 6.87
CA LYS A 29 -6.08 -0.68 5.45
C LYS A 29 -4.68 -1.17 5.12
N GLN A 30 -4.62 -2.31 4.42
CA GLN A 30 -3.40 -2.91 3.88
C GLN A 30 -2.71 -2.02 2.83
N TYR A 31 -3.15 -0.77 2.64
CA TYR A 31 -2.69 0.14 1.60
C TYR A 31 -2.02 1.35 2.25
N LEU A 32 -0.76 1.56 1.92
CA LEU A 32 0.06 2.66 2.44
C LEU A 32 0.01 3.91 1.54
N GLY A 33 -0.52 3.77 0.33
CA GLY A 33 -0.66 4.88 -0.62
C GLY A 33 -1.19 4.41 -1.96
N GLU A 34 -1.49 5.37 -2.83
CA GLU A 34 -1.79 5.10 -4.23
C GLU A 34 -1.19 6.17 -5.14
N VAL A 35 -0.78 5.75 -6.34
CA VAL A 35 -0.25 6.62 -7.39
C VAL A 35 -0.87 6.28 -8.73
N ILE A 36 -0.99 7.29 -9.58
CA ILE A 36 -1.36 7.12 -10.98
C ILE A 36 -0.11 7.29 -11.83
N ILE A 37 0.19 6.28 -12.63
CA ILE A 37 1.37 6.22 -13.50
C ILE A 37 0.91 5.82 -14.90
N TYR A 38 1.57 6.36 -15.93
CA TYR A 38 1.37 6.00 -17.32
C TYR A 38 2.46 5.02 -17.75
N ASP A 39 2.11 3.96 -18.45
CA ASP A 39 3.10 3.13 -19.13
C ASP A 39 3.57 3.77 -20.45
N LEU A 40 4.54 3.17 -21.14
CA LEU A 40 5.08 3.67 -22.42
C LEU A 40 4.04 3.70 -23.55
N ASN A 41 2.94 2.95 -23.42
CA ASN A 41 1.83 2.98 -24.36
C ASN A 41 0.76 4.01 -23.95
N TYR A 42 1.08 4.90 -23.01
CA TYR A 42 0.17 5.90 -22.43
C TYR A 42 -1.07 5.29 -21.75
N VAL A 43 -1.03 4.01 -21.38
CA VAL A 43 -2.09 3.38 -20.59
C VAL A 43 -1.97 3.87 -19.16
N THR A 44 -3.09 4.32 -18.60
CA THR A 44 -3.16 4.81 -17.22
C THR A 44 -3.29 3.63 -16.27
N TRP A 45 -2.43 3.59 -15.26
CA TRP A 45 -2.44 2.59 -14.20
C TRP A 45 -2.67 3.22 -12.84
N ARG A 46 -3.62 2.69 -12.08
CA ARG A 46 -3.71 2.91 -10.64
C ARG A 46 -2.85 1.88 -9.93
N VAL A 47 -1.85 2.33 -9.20
CA VAL A 47 -0.95 1.49 -8.42
C VAL A 47 -1.21 1.74 -6.94
N LYS A 48 -1.65 0.72 -6.22
CA LYS A 48 -1.81 0.76 -4.76
C LYS A 48 -0.63 0.07 -4.09
N ILE A 49 0.01 0.81 -3.18
CA ILE A 49 1.16 0.35 -2.42
C ILE A 49 0.62 -0.43 -1.22
N CYS A 50 0.95 -1.71 -1.13
CA CYS A 50 0.45 -2.57 -0.07
C CYS A 50 1.48 -2.73 1.06
N SER A 51 1.01 -2.86 2.30
CA SER A 51 1.87 -3.15 3.45
C SER A 51 2.57 -4.51 3.27
N PRO A 52 3.90 -4.59 3.49
CA PRO A 52 4.66 -5.82 3.28
C PRO A 52 4.42 -6.90 4.34
N GLU A 53 3.76 -6.58 5.45
CA GLU A 53 3.65 -7.42 6.66
C GLU A 53 3.05 -8.82 6.46
N THR A 54 2.27 -9.04 5.39
CA THR A 54 1.55 -10.32 5.20
C THR A 54 1.97 -11.12 3.97
N ARG A 55 2.50 -10.49 2.92
CA ARG A 55 2.82 -11.18 1.65
C ARG A 55 4.13 -10.71 1.01
N GLY A 56 4.97 -10.01 1.76
CA GLY A 56 6.16 -9.36 1.25
C GLY A 56 5.83 -8.11 0.43
N TYR A 57 6.80 -7.62 -0.34
CA TYR A 57 6.63 -6.39 -1.12
C TYR A 57 5.85 -6.67 -2.42
N TYR A 58 4.65 -6.10 -2.51
CA TYR A 58 3.82 -6.21 -3.71
C TYR A 58 3.03 -4.93 -3.97
N LEU A 59 2.65 -4.75 -5.23
CA LEU A 59 1.81 -3.68 -5.72
C LEU A 59 0.48 -4.28 -6.19
N LYS A 60 -0.61 -3.57 -5.94
CA LYS A 60 -1.90 -3.89 -6.55
C LYS A 60 -2.17 -2.90 -7.67
N THR A 61 -2.17 -3.38 -8.89
CA THR A 61 -2.35 -2.55 -10.08
C THR A 61 -3.69 -2.81 -10.74
N SER A 62 -4.25 -1.76 -11.32
CA SER A 62 -5.41 -1.87 -12.19
C SER A 62 -5.32 -0.81 -13.28
N ARG A 63 -5.62 -1.19 -14.51
CA ARG A 63 -5.78 -0.21 -15.60
C ARG A 63 -6.96 0.71 -15.27
N LEU A 64 -6.77 2.00 -15.52
CA LEU A 64 -7.82 3.00 -15.51
C LEU A 64 -8.23 3.22 -16.97
N HIS A 65 -9.40 2.73 -17.37
CA HIS A 65 -9.97 3.17 -18.64
C HIS A 65 -10.61 4.55 -18.44
N ILE A 66 -10.42 5.46 -19.39
CA ILE A 66 -10.98 6.82 -19.36
C ILE A 66 -12.52 6.78 -19.25
N GLN A 67 -13.17 5.73 -19.77
CA GLN A 67 -14.62 5.50 -19.63
C GLN A 67 -15.03 5.01 -18.22
N ASP A 68 -14.13 4.37 -17.48
CA ASP A 68 -14.37 3.84 -16.12
C ASP A 68 -14.36 4.93 -15.04
N ILE A 69 -14.04 6.18 -15.40
CA ILE A 69 -14.17 7.34 -14.49
C ILE A 69 -15.65 7.62 -14.18
N LYS A 70 -16.58 7.22 -15.07
CA LYS A 70 -18.03 7.37 -14.88
C LYS A 70 -18.75 6.10 -14.44
N VAL A 71 -18.16 4.93 -14.62
CA VAL A 71 -18.79 3.65 -14.27
C VAL A 71 -17.73 2.76 -13.66
N SER A 72 -17.93 2.36 -12.40
CA SER A 72 -17.04 1.50 -11.61
C SER A 72 -16.94 0.08 -12.18
N ILE A 73 -16.53 -0.08 -13.44
CA ILE A 73 -16.20 -1.38 -14.01
C ILE A 73 -14.87 -1.79 -13.38
N PRO A 74 -14.80 -2.93 -12.68
CA PRO A 74 -13.58 -3.37 -12.04
C PRO A 74 -12.60 -3.81 -13.13
N GLY A 75 -11.74 -2.90 -13.59
CA GLY A 75 -10.58 -3.27 -14.40
C GLY A 75 -9.82 -4.43 -13.75
N ASN A 76 -9.29 -5.35 -14.57
CA ASN A 76 -8.57 -6.54 -14.09
C ASN A 76 -7.49 -6.11 -13.09
N LYS A 77 -7.67 -6.53 -11.82
CA LYS A 77 -6.76 -6.24 -10.72
C LYS A 77 -5.63 -7.25 -10.77
N THR A 78 -4.40 -6.78 -10.86
CA THR A 78 -3.19 -7.62 -10.85
C THR A 78 -2.39 -7.33 -9.59
N TYR A 79 -1.78 -8.36 -9.02
CA TYR A 79 -0.85 -8.23 -7.90
C TYR A 79 0.55 -8.51 -8.43
N LEU A 80 1.43 -7.52 -8.36
CA LEU A 80 2.79 -7.59 -8.87
C LEU A 80 3.74 -7.70 -7.68
N LYS A 81 4.49 -8.80 -7.60
CA LYS A 81 5.55 -8.93 -6.62
C LYS A 81 6.74 -8.08 -7.07
N VAL A 82 7.32 -7.33 -6.13
CA VAL A 82 8.42 -6.41 -6.39
C VAL A 82 9.51 -6.59 -5.36
N THR A 83 10.70 -6.08 -5.65
CA THR A 83 11.77 -5.96 -4.65
C THR A 83 11.47 -4.84 -3.65
N PRO A 84 12.12 -4.83 -2.46
CA PRO A 84 11.97 -3.73 -1.50
C PRO A 84 12.32 -2.36 -2.12
N ASP A 85 13.40 -2.30 -2.92
CA ASP A 85 13.84 -1.06 -3.58
C ASP A 85 12.84 -0.57 -4.62
N GLU A 86 12.29 -1.48 -5.43
CA GLU A 86 11.24 -1.15 -6.39
C GLU A 86 9.97 -0.67 -5.67
N TRP A 87 9.60 -1.30 -4.56
CA TRP A 87 8.45 -0.91 -3.75
C TRP A 87 8.60 0.48 -3.14
N GLU A 88 9.79 0.79 -2.61
CA GLU A 88 10.11 2.07 -1.97
C GLU A 88 9.97 3.24 -2.96
N VAL A 89 10.32 3.04 -4.23
CA VAL A 89 10.10 4.03 -5.30
C VAL A 89 8.61 4.40 -5.40
N PHE A 90 7.70 3.43 -5.40
CA PHE A 90 6.26 3.72 -5.45
C PHE A 90 5.75 4.32 -4.13
N TYR A 91 6.31 3.90 -3.00
CA TYR A 91 5.96 4.47 -1.70
C TYR A 91 6.34 5.94 -1.61
N GLN A 92 7.57 6.31 -1.99
CA GLN A 92 8.03 7.70 -2.03
C GLN A 92 7.18 8.55 -2.98
N LEU A 93 6.89 8.03 -4.18
CA LEU A 93 6.04 8.72 -5.15
C LEU A 93 4.63 8.96 -4.59
N ALA A 94 4.05 7.99 -3.86
CA ALA A 94 2.75 8.13 -3.20
C ALA A 94 2.73 9.22 -2.12
N HIS A 95 3.90 9.59 -1.60
CA HIS A 95 4.08 10.62 -0.59
C HIS A 95 4.62 11.94 -1.18
N GLY A 96 4.53 12.12 -2.50
CA GLY A 96 4.80 13.40 -3.17
C GLY A 96 6.27 13.62 -3.55
N VAL A 97 7.10 12.59 -3.49
CA VAL A 97 8.50 12.66 -3.93
C VAL A 97 8.53 12.49 -5.45
N GLU A 98 8.47 13.59 -6.20
CA GLU A 98 8.27 13.56 -7.66
C GLU A 98 9.51 13.13 -8.47
N ASN A 99 10.73 13.28 -7.93
CA ASN A 99 11.97 12.91 -8.63
C ASN A 99 12.13 11.39 -8.87
N VAL A 100 11.29 10.56 -8.24
CA VAL A 100 11.28 9.11 -8.46
C VAL A 100 10.28 8.67 -9.53
N ARG A 101 9.55 9.61 -10.16
CA ARG A 101 8.48 9.32 -11.13
C ARG A 101 8.98 8.52 -12.34
N ASP A 102 10.08 8.96 -12.96
CA ASP A 102 10.62 8.28 -14.15
C ASP A 102 11.04 6.84 -13.82
N ARG A 103 11.68 6.65 -12.66
CA ARG A 103 12.06 5.33 -12.16
C ARG A 103 10.84 4.46 -11.88
N ALA A 104 9.77 5.03 -11.32
CA ALA A 104 8.52 4.32 -11.07
C ALA A 104 7.86 3.86 -12.38
N GLN A 105 7.93 4.70 -13.42
CA GLN A 105 7.45 4.36 -14.76
C GLN A 105 8.28 3.23 -15.37
N ASP A 106 9.60 3.29 -15.33
CA ASP A 106 10.48 2.22 -15.84
C ASP A 106 10.20 0.87 -15.16
N ILE A 107 10.06 0.87 -13.83
CA ILE A 107 9.71 -0.33 -13.07
C ILE A 107 8.33 -0.84 -13.48
N LEU A 108 7.33 0.04 -13.60
CA LEU A 108 5.99 -0.37 -14.01
C LEU A 108 6.02 -1.00 -15.41
N ASN A 109 6.69 -0.38 -16.38
CA ASN A 109 6.83 -0.91 -17.74
C ASN A 109 7.45 -2.30 -17.76
N LYS A 110 8.51 -2.52 -16.98
CA LYS A 110 9.14 -3.84 -16.82
C LYS A 110 8.18 -4.88 -16.24
N LEU A 111 7.25 -4.50 -15.37
CA LEU A 111 6.32 -5.42 -14.70
C LEU A 111 5.05 -5.71 -15.50
N VAL A 112 4.61 -4.79 -16.36
CA VAL A 112 3.35 -4.93 -17.13
C VAL A 112 3.54 -5.17 -18.63
N GLY A 113 4.76 -4.96 -19.14
CA GLY A 113 5.16 -5.16 -20.54
C GLY A 113 5.51 -6.61 -20.87
#